data_AF-T0SJ24-F1
#
_entry.id   AF-T0SJ24-F1
#
_cell.length_a   1.000
_cell.length_b   1.000
_cell.length_c   1.000
_cell.angle_alpha   90.00
_cell.angle_beta   90.00
_cell.angle_gamma   90.00
#
_symmetry.space_group_name_H-M   'P 1'
#
loop_
_entity.id
_entity.type
_entity.pdbx_description
1 polymer ?
#
loop_
_entity_poly.entity_id
_entity_poly.type
_entity_poly.pdbx_seq_one_letter_code
_entity_poly.pdbx_strand_id
1 'polypeptide(L)'
;MKILISFLFVMSAWSSECVNADFIAKGFKFANKKSFSTISKNITKWMNSAENEFVLDYQSPMYSSSYKGFVTVTSYDNLSTERDEMFGDVVFLRDRFTDKLVEVRWYQNGMKLIAFDRELQECPAPVVPVAENALL
;
A
#
# COMPACT_ATOMS: atom_id res chain seq x y z
N MET A 1 38.95 -16.44 -42.19
CA MET A 1 37.57 -16.31 -41.68
C MET A 1 37.63 -16.00 -40.20
N LYS A 2 37.19 -14.81 -39.76
CA LYS A 2 37.05 -14.47 -38.34
C LYS A 2 35.56 -14.57 -38.00
N ILE A 3 35.19 -15.56 -37.18
CA ILE A 3 33.82 -15.74 -36.69
C ILE A 3 33.64 -14.75 -35.54
N LEU A 4 32.79 -13.74 -35.77
CA LEU A 4 32.37 -12.80 -34.75
C LEU A 4 31.30 -13.49 -33.89
N ILE A 5 31.64 -13.86 -32.66
CA ILE A 5 30.67 -14.38 -31.69
C ILE A 5 30.01 -13.16 -31.05
N SER A 6 28.83 -12.78 -31.55
CA SER A 6 27.97 -11.79 -30.90
C SER A 6 27.40 -12.39 -29.62
N PHE A 7 27.94 -11.97 -28.48
CA PHE A 7 27.43 -12.29 -27.16
C PHE A 7 26.18 -11.44 -26.91
N LEU A 8 25.00 -11.99 -27.20
CA LEU A 8 23.71 -11.43 -26.80
C LEU A 8 23.59 -11.58 -25.28
N PHE A 9 23.97 -10.53 -24.56
CA PHE A 9 23.62 -10.36 -23.15
C PHE A 9 22.10 -10.15 -23.06
N VAL A 10 21.35 -11.23 -22.84
CA VAL A 10 19.96 -11.15 -22.41
C VAL A 10 20.00 -10.69 -20.96
N MET A 11 19.94 -9.38 -20.75
CA MET A 11 19.70 -8.80 -19.43
C MET A 11 18.29 -9.22 -19.01
N SER A 12 18.21 -10.26 -18.18
CA SER A 12 17.01 -10.55 -17.41
C SER A 12 16.80 -9.36 -16.47
N ALA A 13 15.95 -8.41 -16.89
CA ALA A 13 15.46 -7.35 -16.04
C ALA A 13 14.75 -8.00 -14.86
N TRP A 14 15.48 -8.19 -13.76
CA TRP A 14 14.90 -8.52 -12.47
C TRP A 14 13.96 -7.35 -12.17
N SER A 15 12.66 -7.63 -12.23
CA SER A 15 11.64 -6.76 -11.66
C SER A 15 11.97 -6.65 -10.18
N SER A 16 12.78 -5.67 -9.83
CA SER A 16 12.99 -5.28 -8.44
C SER A 16 11.61 -4.93 -7.91
N GLU A 17 11.07 -5.77 -7.03
CA GLU A 17 9.88 -5.42 -6.29
C GLU A 17 10.15 -4.07 -5.65
N CYS A 18 9.43 -3.05 -6.10
CA CYS A 18 9.62 -1.67 -5.71
C CYS A 18 9.09 -1.44 -4.29
N VAL A 19 9.44 -2.33 -3.36
CA VAL A 19 9.35 -2.02 -1.94
C VAL A 19 10.46 -1.00 -1.73
N ASN A 20 10.09 0.28 -1.75
CA ASN A 20 10.99 1.33 -1.34
C ASN A 20 11.64 0.87 -0.01
N ALA A 21 12.97 0.92 0.09
CA ALA A 21 13.72 0.43 1.24
C ALA A 21 13.15 0.98 2.57
N ASP A 22 12.55 2.16 2.52
CA ASP A 22 11.82 2.82 3.61
C ASP A 22 10.67 1.98 4.18
N PHE A 23 9.87 1.32 3.33
CA PHE A 23 8.75 0.47 3.78
C PHE A 23 9.27 -0.80 4.46
N ILE A 24 10.30 -1.44 3.89
CA ILE A 24 10.95 -2.60 4.51
C ILE A 24 11.54 -2.21 5.87
N ALA A 25 12.26 -1.08 5.93
CA ALA A 25 12.86 -0.57 7.17
C ALA A 25 11.81 -0.29 8.25
N LYS A 26 10.57 0.05 7.85
CA LYS A 26 9.42 0.25 8.74
C LYS A 26 8.62 -1.02 9.04
N GLY A 27 9.06 -2.18 8.56
CA GLY A 27 8.46 -3.49 8.81
C GLY A 27 7.30 -3.87 7.88
N PHE A 28 7.05 -3.12 6.80
CA PHE A 28 6.01 -3.46 5.83
C PHE A 28 6.43 -4.65 4.96
N LYS A 29 5.45 -5.51 4.69
CA LYS A 29 5.56 -6.63 3.76
C LYS A 29 4.49 -6.54 2.69
N PHE A 30 4.83 -6.97 1.47
CA PHE A 30 3.82 -7.13 0.44
C PHE A 30 2.87 -8.27 0.78
N ALA A 31 1.59 -8.01 0.60
CA ALA A 31 0.58 -9.05 0.68
C ALA A 31 0.85 -10.15 -0.34
N ASN A 32 0.50 -11.39 0.02
CA ASN A 32 0.78 -12.60 -0.75
C ASN A 32 0.20 -12.59 -2.19
N LYS A 33 0.43 -13.68 -2.95
CA LYS A 33 0.04 -13.88 -4.37
C LYS A 33 -1.45 -13.70 -4.73
N LYS A 34 -2.32 -13.32 -3.79
CA LYS A 34 -3.71 -12.96 -4.11
C LYS A 34 -3.74 -11.70 -4.97
N SER A 35 -4.72 -11.61 -5.87
CA SER A 35 -4.90 -10.41 -6.67
C SER A 35 -5.28 -9.22 -5.79
N PHE A 36 -4.90 -8.02 -6.21
CA PHE A 36 -5.25 -6.78 -5.51
C PHE A 36 -6.77 -6.66 -5.30
N SER A 37 -7.58 -7.04 -6.31
CA SER A 37 -9.05 -7.04 -6.21
C SER A 37 -9.57 -7.96 -5.09
N THR A 38 -8.95 -9.13 -4.89
CA THR A 38 -9.34 -10.04 -3.79
C THR A 38 -8.93 -9.46 -2.44
N ILE A 39 -7.73 -8.89 -2.34
CA ILE A 39 -7.23 -8.28 -1.10
C ILE A 39 -8.13 -7.12 -0.70
N SER A 40 -8.40 -6.18 -1.61
CA SER A 40 -9.23 -5.00 -1.32
C SER A 40 -10.64 -5.36 -0.89
N LYS A 41 -11.29 -6.32 -1.57
CA LYS A 41 -12.60 -6.84 -1.15
C LYS A 41 -12.59 -7.42 0.26
N ASN A 42 -11.54 -8.14 0.64
CA ASN A 42 -11.44 -8.72 1.98
C ASN A 42 -11.24 -7.65 3.04
N ILE A 43 -10.40 -6.65 2.79
CA ILE A 43 -10.20 -5.54 3.73
C ILE A 43 -11.47 -4.70 3.89
N THR A 44 -12.14 -4.34 2.79
CA THR A 44 -13.44 -3.65 2.87
C THR A 44 -14.48 -4.48 3.62
N LYS A 45 -14.56 -5.79 3.36
CA LYS A 45 -15.49 -6.67 4.07
C LYS A 45 -15.18 -6.72 5.57
N TRP A 46 -13.91 -6.83 5.93
CA TRP A 46 -13.46 -6.82 7.33
C TRP A 46 -13.86 -5.53 8.03
N MET A 47 -13.55 -4.38 7.44
CA MET A 47 -13.93 -3.08 8.01
C MET A 47 -15.44 -2.93 8.16
N ASN A 48 -16.23 -3.34 7.16
CA ASN A 48 -17.69 -3.26 7.26
C ASN A 48 -18.25 -4.21 8.33
N SER A 49 -17.61 -5.36 8.57
CA SER A 49 -18.06 -6.31 9.61
C SER A 49 -17.72 -5.89 11.04
N ALA A 50 -16.76 -4.96 11.19
CA ALA A 50 -16.27 -4.44 12.46
C ALA A 50 -16.30 -2.91 12.45
N GLU A 51 -17.32 -2.31 11.83
CA GLU A 51 -17.38 -0.86 11.56
C GLU A 51 -17.24 -0.02 12.84
N ASN A 52 -17.79 -0.51 13.95
CA ASN A 52 -17.71 0.13 15.27
C ASN A 52 -16.32 0.04 15.93
N GLU A 53 -15.41 -0.75 15.37
CA GLU A 53 -14.02 -0.87 15.83
C GLU A 53 -13.08 0.06 15.07
N PHE A 54 -13.53 0.70 13.98
CA PHE A 54 -12.70 1.59 13.17
C PHE A 54 -13.12 3.05 13.32
N VAL A 55 -12.15 3.92 13.55
CA VAL A 55 -12.36 5.37 13.61
C VAL A 55 -11.57 6.03 12.51
N LEU A 56 -12.20 6.95 11.77
CA LEU A 56 -11.51 7.77 10.78
C LEU A 56 -10.53 8.69 11.51
N ASP A 57 -9.23 8.53 11.22
CA ASP A 57 -8.16 9.31 11.81
C ASP A 57 -7.73 10.46 10.89
N TYR A 58 -7.54 10.16 9.60
CA TYR A 58 -7.03 11.13 8.63
C TYR A 58 -7.67 10.98 7.25
N GLN A 59 -7.99 12.11 6.62
CA GLN A 59 -8.40 12.15 5.22
C GLN A 59 -7.89 13.41 4.53
N SER A 60 -7.14 13.25 3.43
CA SER A 60 -6.68 14.39 2.63
C SER A 60 -6.41 14.00 1.18
N PRO A 61 -6.67 14.90 0.22
CA PRO A 61 -6.13 14.76 -1.12
C PRO A 61 -4.62 15.03 -1.16
N MET A 62 -3.91 14.39 -2.08
CA MET A 62 -2.50 14.67 -2.35
C MET A 62 -2.07 14.15 -3.73
N TYR A 63 -0.91 14.59 -4.21
CA TYR A 63 -0.31 14.05 -5.43
C TYR A 63 0.57 12.83 -5.12
N SER A 64 0.31 11.70 -5.76
CA SER A 64 1.13 10.48 -5.65
C SER A 64 2.02 10.35 -6.88
N SER A 65 3.34 10.37 -6.68
CA SER A 65 4.31 10.17 -7.76
C SER A 65 4.28 8.75 -8.32
N SER A 66 4.00 7.74 -7.49
CA SER A 66 3.89 6.34 -7.93
C SER A 66 2.67 6.11 -8.82
N TYR A 67 1.55 6.76 -8.49
CA TYR A 67 0.31 6.71 -9.29
C TYR A 67 0.32 7.72 -10.45
N LYS A 68 1.17 8.76 -10.38
CA LYS A 68 1.25 9.89 -11.33
C LYS A 68 -0.05 10.71 -11.40
N GLY A 69 -0.74 10.84 -10.27
CA GLY A 69 -2.04 11.51 -10.20
C GLY A 69 -2.42 11.94 -8.78
N PHE A 70 -3.53 12.67 -8.68
CA PHE A 70 -4.10 13.02 -7.38
C PHE A 70 -4.88 11.84 -6.79
N VAL A 71 -4.56 11.52 -5.54
CA VAL A 71 -5.24 10.50 -4.75
C VAL A 71 -5.85 11.13 -3.50
N THR A 72 -6.91 10.53 -2.99
CA THR A 72 -7.40 10.73 -1.63
C THR A 72 -6.80 9.65 -0.75
N VAL A 73 -6.09 10.06 0.29
CA VAL A 73 -5.62 9.17 1.36
C VAL A 73 -6.68 9.18 2.45
N THR A 74 -7.09 7.99 2.90
CA THR A 74 -7.98 7.82 4.05
C THR A 74 -7.35 6.81 5.01
N SER A 75 -7.22 7.20 6.27
CA SER A 75 -6.60 6.43 7.36
C SER A 75 -7.63 6.14 8.44
N TYR A 76 -7.71 4.89 8.87
CA TYR A 76 -8.58 4.45 9.94
C TYR A 76 -7.75 3.76 11.01
N ASP A 77 -8.02 4.06 12.27
CA ASP A 77 -7.46 3.37 13.43
C ASP A 77 -8.45 2.31 13.92
N ASN A 78 -7.92 1.16 14.35
CA ASN A 78 -8.69 0.10 14.98
C ASN A 78 -8.58 0.23 16.51
N LEU A 79 -9.71 0.36 17.19
CA LEU A 79 -9.79 0.51 18.65
C LEU A 79 -9.18 -0.65 19.44
N SER A 80 -8.98 -1.82 18.81
CA SER A 80 -8.37 -3.00 19.42
C SER A 80 -6.85 -3.09 19.25
N THR A 81 -6.25 -2.29 18.38
CA THR A 81 -4.80 -2.28 18.17
C THR A 81 -4.12 -1.53 19.33
N GLU A 82 -3.04 -2.11 19.86
CA GLU A 82 -2.22 -1.44 20.87
C GLU A 82 -1.59 -0.16 20.30
N ARG A 83 -1.43 0.86 21.15
CA ARG A 83 -0.81 2.12 20.76
C ARG A 83 0.59 1.88 20.19
N ASP A 84 1.00 2.75 19.26
CA ASP A 84 2.33 2.77 18.63
C ASP A 84 2.69 1.58 17.72
N GLU A 85 1.76 0.65 17.47
CA GLU A 85 1.98 -0.48 16.56
C GLU A 85 1.96 -0.06 15.07
N MET A 86 0.90 0.63 14.62
CA MET A 86 0.76 1.17 13.27
C MET A 86 -0.04 2.48 13.29
N PHE A 87 0.33 3.43 12.43
CA PHE A 87 -0.43 4.66 12.19
C PHE A 87 -1.43 4.41 11.07
N GLY A 88 -2.73 4.50 11.37
CA GLY A 88 -3.76 4.01 10.46
C GLY A 88 -3.66 2.49 10.32
N ASP A 89 -4.38 1.77 11.16
CA ASP A 89 -4.55 0.32 11.02
C ASP A 89 -5.06 -0.09 9.64
N VAL A 90 -5.79 0.78 8.96
CA VAL A 90 -6.12 0.63 7.55
C VAL A 90 -5.97 1.96 6.83
N VAL A 91 -5.15 1.98 5.78
CA VAL A 91 -4.95 3.14 4.90
C VAL A 91 -5.36 2.78 3.48
N PHE A 92 -6.23 3.60 2.90
CA PHE A 92 -6.62 3.52 1.49
C PHE A 92 -6.08 4.71 0.71
N LEU A 93 -5.58 4.45 -0.49
CA LEU A 93 -5.36 5.47 -1.51
C LEU A 93 -6.32 5.22 -2.65
N ARG A 94 -7.15 6.21 -2.96
CA ARG A 94 -8.10 6.18 -4.07
C ARG A 94 -7.79 7.27 -5.05
N ASP A 95 -7.95 7.02 -6.34
CA ASP A 95 -7.93 8.07 -7.34
C ASP A 95 -8.97 9.14 -6.97
N ARG A 96 -8.55 10.40 -6.94
CA ARG A 96 -9.38 11.49 -6.42
C ARG A 96 -10.65 11.74 -7.23
N PHE A 97 -10.65 11.41 -8.52
CA PHE A 97 -11.71 11.78 -9.45
C PHE A 97 -12.65 10.62 -9.76
N THR A 98 -12.15 9.39 -9.72
CA THR A 98 -12.88 8.17 -10.07
C THR A 98 -13.19 7.29 -8.86
N ASP A 99 -12.60 7.60 -7.69
CA ASP A 99 -12.68 6.82 -6.46
C ASP A 99 -12.13 5.38 -6.58
N LYS A 100 -11.46 5.07 -7.70
CA LYS A 100 -10.84 3.76 -7.93
C LYS A 100 -9.76 3.53 -6.88
N LEU A 101 -9.83 2.40 -6.17
CA LEU A 101 -8.81 2.04 -5.20
C LEU A 101 -7.49 1.72 -5.90
N VAL A 102 -6.43 2.40 -5.47
CA VAL A 102 -5.08 2.29 -6.03
C VAL A 102 -4.19 1.46 -5.13
N GLU A 103 -4.28 1.68 -3.81
CA GLU A 103 -3.43 1.04 -2.82
C GLU A 103 -4.18 0.87 -1.50
N VAL A 104 -3.86 -0.21 -0.79
CA VAL A 104 -4.30 -0.44 0.57
C VAL A 104 -3.12 -0.89 1.43
N ARG A 105 -3.07 -0.37 2.64
CA ARG A 105 -2.14 -0.78 3.69
C ARG A 105 -2.94 -1.14 4.92
N TRP A 106 -2.48 -2.12 5.67
CA TRP A 106 -3.17 -2.47 6.89
C TRP A 106 -2.27 -3.16 7.89
N TYR A 107 -2.66 -3.06 9.15
CA TYR A 107 -2.12 -3.83 10.26
C TYR A 107 -3.03 -5.01 10.54
N GLN A 108 -2.46 -6.21 10.67
CA GLN A 108 -3.20 -7.38 11.11
C GLN A 108 -2.27 -8.39 11.76
N ASN A 109 -2.61 -8.82 12.98
CA ASN A 109 -1.88 -9.85 13.72
C ASN A 109 -0.36 -9.56 13.82
N GLY A 110 0.03 -8.34 14.20
CA GLY A 110 1.45 -7.97 14.31
C GLY A 110 2.16 -7.69 12.99
N MET A 111 1.44 -7.69 11.86
CA MET A 111 2.04 -7.50 10.54
C MET A 111 1.55 -6.24 9.84
N LYS A 112 2.50 -5.43 9.36
CA LYS A 112 2.27 -4.29 8.48
C LYS A 112 2.28 -4.78 7.04
N LEU A 113 1.15 -4.65 6.35
CA LEU A 113 0.95 -5.19 5.02
C LEU A 113 0.62 -4.09 4.02
N ILE A 114 1.04 -4.30 2.78
CA ILE A 114 0.76 -3.39 1.66
C ILE A 114 0.37 -4.17 0.41
N ALA A 115 -0.60 -3.64 -0.33
CA ALA A 115 -0.97 -4.10 -1.66
C ALA A 115 -1.40 -2.92 -2.53
N PHE A 116 -1.17 -3.00 -3.84
CA PHE A 116 -1.63 -2.01 -4.80
C PHE A 116 -2.02 -2.63 -6.13
N ASP A 117 -2.81 -1.88 -6.90
CA ASP A 117 -3.17 -2.22 -8.27
C ASP A 117 -1.96 -2.03 -9.19
N ARG A 118 -1.35 -3.14 -9.61
CA ARG A 118 -0.19 -3.12 -10.52
C ARG A 118 -0.53 -2.59 -11.92
N GLU A 119 -1.81 -2.50 -12.28
CA GLU A 119 -2.24 -1.86 -13.53
C GLU A 119 -2.22 -0.32 -13.41
N LEU A 120 -2.24 0.21 -12.20
CA LEU A 120 -2.31 1.66 -11.93
C LEU A 120 -0.98 2.24 -11.44
N GLN A 121 -0.18 1.45 -10.71
CA GLN A 121 1.12 1.88 -10.22
C GLN A 121 2.10 0.71 -10.08
N GLU A 122 3.38 0.98 -10.30
CA GLU A 122 4.44 -0.03 -10.22
C GLU A 122 5.01 -0.20 -8.80
N CYS A 123 4.82 0.81 -7.96
CA CYS A 123 5.37 0.91 -6.62
C CYS A 123 4.30 1.42 -5.64
N PRO A 124 4.42 1.11 -4.34
CA PRO A 124 3.74 1.85 -3.29
C PRO A 124 3.93 3.36 -3.45
N ALA A 125 2.90 4.13 -3.12
CA ALA A 125 3.05 5.57 -2.99
C ALA A 125 4.01 5.87 -1.81
N PRO A 126 5.02 6.74 -1.96
CA PRO A 126 6.01 7.05 -0.91
C PRO A 126 5.44 7.91 0.23
N VAL A 127 4.13 7.90 0.38
CA VAL A 127 3.39 8.64 1.40
C VAL A 127 3.50 7.86 2.69
N VAL A 128 3.87 8.51 3.78
CA VAL A 128 3.75 7.98 5.14
C VAL A 128 2.67 8.83 5.80
N PRO A 129 1.74 8.27 6.58
CA PRO A 129 0.84 9.09 7.39
C PRO A 129 1.67 10.00 8.31
N VAL A 130 1.27 11.26 8.38
CA VAL A 130 1.80 12.27 9.29
C VAL A 130 1.26 11.93 10.68
N ALA A 131 2.12 11.93 11.71
CA ALA A 131 1.82 11.62 13.13
C ALA A 131 0.58 12.39 13.66
N GLU A 132 -0.22 11.93 14.63
CA GLU A 132 -0.08 11.03 15.79
C GLU A 132 -1.39 10.20 15.90
N ASN A 133 -1.39 9.00 16.50
CA ASN A 133 -2.64 8.28 16.84
C ASN A 133 -3.53 9.21 17.69
N ALA A 134 -4.66 9.69 17.14
CA ALA A 134 -5.49 10.70 17.80
C ALA A 134 -6.34 10.13 18.95
N LEU A 135 -6.30 8.81 19.18
CA LEU A 135 -7.01 8.12 20.25
C LEU A 135 -6.28 8.29 21.59
N LEU A 136 -6.54 9.44 22.24
CA LEU A 136 -6.16 9.79 23.62
C LEU A 136 -6.62 8.77 24.66
#